data_AF-A0A1G1N831-F1
#
_entry.id   AF-A0A1G1N831-F1
#
_cell.length_a   1.000
_cell.length_b   1.000
_cell.length_c   1.000
_cell.angle_alpha   90.00
_cell.angle_beta   90.00
_cell.angle_gamma   90.00
#
_symmetry.space_group_name_H-M   'P 1'
#
loop_
_entity.id
_entity.type
_entity.pdbx_description
1 polymer ?
#
loop_
_entity_poly.entity_id
_entity_poly.type
_entity_poly.pdbx_seq_one_letter_code
_entity_poly.pdbx_strand_id
1 'polypeptide(L)' 'MKFKELTNLSGQELIEKEKNLKEQLYKLNYQRYSGRVEKPHSFTMLRKDIARIKTAIKQSGPKK' A
#
# COMPACT_ATOMS: atom_id res chain seq x y z
N MET A 1 6.90 1.02 -4.77
CA MET A 1 7.14 -0.33 -5.33
C MET A 1 7.02 -0.34 -6.86
N LYS A 2 7.77 -1.24 -7.54
CA LYS A 2 7.59 -1.51 -8.99
C LYS A 2 6.44 -2.51 -9.17
N PHE A 3 5.58 -2.25 -10.15
CA PHE A 3 4.36 -3.03 -10.41
C PHE A 3 4.64 -4.49 -10.81
N LYS A 4 5.80 -4.75 -11.44
CA LYS A 4 6.24 -6.11 -11.85
C LYS A 4 6.52 -7.06 -10.68
N GLU A 5 6.98 -6.54 -9.54
CA GLU A 5 7.21 -7.39 -8.36
C GLU A 5 5.90 -7.78 -7.68
N LEU A 6 4.89 -6.91 -7.75
CA LEU A 6 3.56 -7.15 -7.18
C LEU A 6 2.79 -8.24 -7.91
N THR A 7 2.98 -8.39 -9.22
CA THR A 7 2.38 -9.47 -10.01
C THR A 7 3.06 -10.83 -9.84
N ASN A 8 4.29 -10.85 -9.30
CA ASN A 8 5.07 -12.08 -9.10
C ASN A 8 4.93 -12.66 -7.68
N LEU A 9 4.26 -11.92 -6.78
CA LEU A 9 4.01 -12.31 -5.40
C LEU A 9 2.67 -13.06 -5.30
N SER A 10 2.62 -14.07 -4.43
CA SER A 10 1.39 -14.83 -4.16
C SER A 10 0.28 -13.92 -3.62
N GLY A 11 -0.98 -14.24 -3.92
CA GLY A 11 -2.14 -13.46 -3.47
C GLY A 11 -2.17 -13.22 -1.95
N GLN A 12 -1.63 -14.15 -1.16
CA GLN A 12 -1.49 -14.00 0.30
C GLN A 12 -0.45 -12.94 0.69
N GLU A 13 0.72 -12.90 0.07
CA GLU A 13 1.75 -11.88 0.33
C GLU A 13 1.27 -10.47 -0.06
N LEU A 14 0.46 -10.36 -1.12
CA LEU A 14 -0.16 -9.08 -1.50
C LEU A 14 -1.11 -8.55 -0.41
N ILE A 15 -1.91 -9.43 0.17
CA ILE A 15 -2.84 -9.08 1.27
C ILE A 15 -2.05 -8.66 2.52
N GLU A 16 -0.99 -9.39 2.85
CA GLU A 16 -0.17 -9.09 4.02
C GLU A 16 0.57 -7.74 3.85
N LYS A 17 1.10 -7.46 2.65
CA LYS A 17 1.66 -6.14 2.31
C LYS A 17 0.63 -5.02 2.35
N GLU A 18 -0.61 -5.25 1.90
CA GLU A 18 -1.68 -4.24 2.02
C GLU A 18 -1.91 -3.88 3.49
N LYS A 19 -1.98 -4.89 4.36
CA LYS A 19 -2.20 -4.74 5.79
C LYS A 19 -1.08 -3.93 6.44
N ASN A 20 0.17 -4.27 6.13
CA ASN A 20 1.34 -3.58 6.66
C ASN A 20 1.39 -2.10 6.21
N LEU A 21 1.11 -1.82 4.93
CA LEU A 21 1.07 -0.45 4.42
C LEU A 21 -0.08 0.37 5.03
N LYS A 22 -1.24 -0.23 5.29
CA LYS A 22 -2.33 0.43 6.02
C LYS A 22 -1.92 0.80 7.44
N GLU A 23 -1.24 -0.09 8.16
CA GLU A 23 -0.72 0.18 9.50
C GLU A 23 0.29 1.33 9.50
N GLN A 24 1.22 1.33 8.54
CA GLN A 24 2.17 2.44 8.37
C GLN A 24 1.46 3.76 8.08
N LEU A 25 0.42 3.74 7.24
CA LEU A 25 -0.39 4.92 6.93
C LEU A 25 -1.15 5.42 8.17
N TYR A 26 -1.59 4.50 9.04
CA TYR A 26 -2.22 4.82 10.31
C TYR A 26 -1.25 5.49 11.28
N LYS A 27 -0.02 4.94 11.42
CA LYS A 27 1.06 5.57 12.20
C LYS A 27 1.42 6.95 11.68
N LEU A 28 1.52 7.13 10.37
CA LEU A 28 1.79 8.43 9.75
C LEU A 28 0.64 9.42 9.99
N ASN A 29 -0.62 8.98 9.89
CA ASN A 29 -1.78 9.81 10.23
C ASN A 29 -1.77 10.21 11.71
N TYR A 30 -1.38 9.29 12.60
CA TYR A 30 -1.25 9.57 14.03
C TYR A 30 -0.14 10.60 14.31
N GLN A 31 1.02 10.46 13.67
CA GLN A 31 2.11 11.46 13.74
C GLN A 31 1.68 12.81 13.16
N ARG A 32 0.88 12.81 12.09
CA ARG A 32 0.28 14.01 11.51
C ARG A 32 -0.66 14.71 12.47
N TYR A 33 -1.51 13.94 13.16
CA TYR A 33 -2.40 14.47 14.18
C TYR A 33 -1.62 15.05 15.37
N SER A 34 -0.50 14.41 15.75
CA SER A 34 0.42 14.90 16.78
C SER A 34 1.24 16.14 16.36
N GLY A 35 1.04 16.69 15.16
CA GLY A 35 1.65 17.94 14.72
C GLY A 35 3.10 17.82 14.22
N ARG A 36 3.68 16.62 14.17
CA ARG A 36 5.02 16.35 13.60
C ARG A 36 4.90 15.66 12.25
N VAL A 37 4.55 16.42 11.21
CA VAL A 37 4.59 15.90 9.83
C VAL A 37 5.98 16.12 9.27
N GLU A 38 6.90 15.20 9.54
CA GLU A 38 8.26 15.30 9.01
C GLU A 38 8.33 15.04 7.50
N LYS A 39 7.42 14.22 6.94
CA LYS A 39 7.47 13.79 5.53
C LYS A 39 6.08 13.67 4.88
N PRO A 40 5.50 14.77 4.38
CA PRO A 40 4.20 14.73 3.68
C PRO A 40 4.24 13.89 2.38
N HIS A 41 5.41 13.77 1.74
CA HIS A 41 5.61 12.98 0.53
C HIS A 41 5.35 11.48 0.73
N SER A 42 5.62 10.95 1.93
CA SER A 42 5.43 9.52 2.25
C SER A 42 3.96 9.12 2.19
N PHE A 43 3.02 10.00 2.51
CA PHE A 43 1.58 9.72 2.40
C PHE A 43 1.18 9.39 0.97
N THR A 44 1.61 10.22 0.01
CA THR A 44 1.27 10.04 -1.40
C THR A 44 1.90 8.78 -1.97
N MET A 45 3.12 8.46 -1.53
CA MET A 45 3.81 7.22 -1.91
C MET A 45 3.10 5.98 -1.36
N LEU A 46 2.75 5.95 -0.08
CA LEU A 46 2.01 4.85 0.53
C LEU A 46 0.62 4.65 -0.10
N ARG A 47 -0.12 5.73 -0.36
CA ARG A 47 -1.42 5.64 -1.06
C ARG A 47 -1.28 5.05 -2.46
N LYS A 48 -0.24 5.44 -3.21
CA LYS A 48 0.05 4.88 -4.54
C LYS A 48 0.43 3.41 -4.47
N ASP A 49 1.21 2.99 -3.47
CA ASP A 49 1.58 1.58 -3.30
C ASP A 49 0.39 0.70 -2.91
N ILE A 50 -0.50 1.17 -2.02
CA ILE A 50 -1.77 0.47 -1.70
C ILE A 50 -2.65 0.34 -2.95
N ALA A 51 -2.77 1.40 -3.75
CA ALA A 51 -3.55 1.35 -4.98
C ALA A 51 -2.99 0.32 -5.97
N ARG A 52 -1.66 0.26 -6.14
CA ARG A 52 -1.00 -0.72 -7.01
C ARG A 52 -1.21 -2.16 -6.55
N ILE A 53 -1.15 -2.43 -5.25
CA ILE A 53 -1.44 -3.75 -4.68
C ILE A 53 -2.88 -4.16 -4.98
N LYS A 54 -3.85 -3.26 -4.73
CA LYS A 54 -5.26 -3.53 -5.03
C LYS A 54 -5.51 -3.77 -6.52
N THR A 55 -4.82 -3.03 -7.39
CA THR A 55 -4.89 -3.27 -8.84
C THR A 55 -4.31 -4.63 -9.22
N ALA A 56 -3.18 -5.04 -8.64
CA ALA A 56 -2.59 -6.37 -8.89
C ALA A 56 -3.52 -7.50 -8.45
N ILE A 57 -4.11 -7.41 -7.25
CA ILE A 57 -5.12 -8.37 -6.75
C ILE A 57 -6.32 -8.45 -7.70
N LYS A 58 -6.83 -7.30 -8.16
CA LYS A 58 -7.95 -7.25 -9.11
C LYS A 58 -7.60 -7.83 -10.48
N GLN A 59 -6.35 -7.72 -10.91
CA GLN A 59 -5.87 -8.29 -12.17
C GLN A 59 -5.71 -9.81 -12.13
N SER A 60 -5.33 -10.36 -10.96
CA SER A 60 -5.30 -11.81 -10.71
C SER A 60 -6.67 -12.43 -10.44
N GLY A 61 -7.68 -11.62 -10.08
CA GLY A 61 -9.07 -12.07 -9.99
C GLY A 61 -9.63 -12.45 -11.38
N PRO A 62 -10.54 -13.44 -11.46
CA PRO A 62 -11.06 -13.93 -12.74
C PRO A 62 -11.68 -12.77 -13.52
N LYS A 63 -11.07 -12.44 -14.67
CA LYS A 63 -11.72 -11.60 -15.68
C LYS A 63 -12.90 -12.39 -16.22
N LYS A 64 -14.10 -11.95 -15.87
CA LYS A 64 -15.34 -12.41 -16.46
C LYS A 64 -15.46 -11.86 -17.88
#